data_AF-A0A962ILR4-F1
#
_entry.id   AF-A0A962ILR4-F1
#
_cell.length_a   1.000
_cell.length_b   1.000
_cell.length_c   1.000
_cell.angle_alpha   90.00
_cell.angle_beta   90.00
_cell.angle_gamma   90.00
#
_symmetry.space_group_name_H-M   'P 1'
#
loop_
_entity.id
_entity.type
_entity.pdbx_description
1 polymer ?
#
loop_
_entity_poly.entity_id
_entity_poly.type
_entity_poly.pdbx_seq_one_letter_code
_entity_poly.pdbx_strand_id
1 'polypeptide(L)'
;GDVNGDGLDDVFIAALRASPNNNPSAGSSHVIYGRAGGLGADIALASLDGRNGFRLDGTSAYDLSGAAIGAGDINGDGLDDMVVGAPGANGSGNYSGISYVLYGERDRVFRDGSEDQNIDQRYPRLAVRESFIGSAVRWQNGATCHCDDPPFDLNLYNNGGNLNFFWPAAGIEGGVAVGGLYSVLQPGAVVGPASDFSTVGDSTATANWRAGADGYLGFRYVNADSGLVTYGYAHIRSTAPTGFPIEVLDVGVNLTGQAVTIPSP
;
A
#
# COMPACT_ATOMS: atom_id res chain seq x y z
N GLY A 1 6.83 15.77 5.03
CA GLY A 1 5.87 14.91 5.70
C GLY A 1 5.46 13.85 4.73
N ASP A 2 5.41 12.61 5.16
CA ASP A 2 5.11 11.44 4.32
C ASP A 2 3.60 11.19 4.31
N VAL A 3 2.91 11.71 3.30
CA VAL A 3 1.44 11.66 3.21
C VAL A 3 0.94 10.44 2.46
N ASN A 4 1.81 9.81 1.65
CA ASN A 4 1.52 8.57 0.92
C ASN A 4 2.16 7.33 1.57
N GLY A 5 2.91 7.48 2.66
CA GLY A 5 3.48 6.39 3.44
C GLY A 5 4.57 5.61 2.72
N ASP A 6 5.31 6.24 1.81
CA ASP A 6 6.39 5.61 1.04
C ASP A 6 7.78 5.74 1.72
N GLY A 7 7.82 6.36 2.89
CA GLY A 7 9.03 6.59 3.69
C GLY A 7 9.83 7.81 3.26
N LEU A 8 9.33 8.62 2.32
CA LEU A 8 9.96 9.84 1.84
C LEU A 8 9.08 11.05 2.15
N ASP A 9 9.72 12.16 2.51
CA ASP A 9 9.00 13.41 2.72
C ASP A 9 8.43 13.97 1.42
N ASP A 10 7.14 14.30 1.44
CA ASP A 10 6.42 14.99 0.38
C ASP A 10 6.48 16.52 0.52
N VAL A 11 6.15 17.20 -0.58
CA VAL A 11 6.14 18.66 -0.68
C VAL A 11 4.74 19.19 -0.91
N PHE A 12 4.33 20.18 -0.10
CA PHE A 12 3.06 20.88 -0.26
C PHE A 12 3.26 22.33 -0.70
N ILE A 13 2.58 22.71 -1.79
CA ILE A 13 2.67 24.05 -2.39
C ILE A 13 1.28 24.65 -2.53
N ALA A 14 1.06 25.83 -1.95
CA ALA A 14 -0.20 26.56 -2.05
C ALA A 14 -0.09 27.78 -2.99
N ALA A 15 -1.10 27.96 -3.81
CA ALA A 15 -1.31 29.09 -4.70
C ALA A 15 -2.69 29.70 -4.43
N LEU A 16 -2.81 30.42 -3.31
CA LEU A 16 -4.10 30.89 -2.76
C LEU A 16 -4.89 31.86 -3.67
N ARG A 17 -4.26 32.47 -4.68
CA ARG A 17 -4.92 33.35 -5.67
C ARG A 17 -5.08 32.71 -7.05
N ALA A 18 -4.78 31.41 -7.17
CA ALA A 18 -5.03 30.68 -8.40
C ALA A 18 -6.54 30.71 -8.73
N SER A 19 -6.84 30.68 -10.02
CA SER A 19 -8.22 30.66 -10.53
C SER A 19 -8.51 29.34 -11.24
N PRO A 20 -8.56 28.21 -10.50
CA PRO A 20 -8.81 26.90 -11.08
C PRO A 20 -10.16 26.85 -11.78
N ASN A 21 -10.27 26.16 -12.92
CA ASN A 21 -11.55 25.93 -13.62
C ASN A 21 -12.36 27.23 -13.89
N ASN A 22 -11.66 28.33 -14.18
CA ASN A 22 -12.23 29.68 -14.36
C ASN A 22 -12.95 30.23 -13.11
N ASN A 23 -12.57 29.78 -11.91
CA ASN A 23 -13.12 30.21 -10.63
C ASN A 23 -12.20 31.25 -9.96
N PRO A 24 -12.53 32.55 -9.98
CA PRO A 24 -11.59 33.61 -9.60
C PRO A 24 -11.08 33.49 -8.16
N SER A 25 -9.76 33.44 -7.97
CA SER A 25 -9.12 33.40 -6.64
C SER A 25 -9.70 32.34 -5.69
N ALA A 26 -10.20 31.22 -6.23
CA ALA A 26 -10.62 30.10 -5.40
C ALA A 26 -9.43 29.47 -4.66
N GLY A 27 -8.23 29.61 -5.23
CA GLY A 27 -7.01 29.04 -4.70
C GLY A 27 -6.79 27.60 -5.17
N SER A 28 -5.54 27.16 -5.20
CA SER A 28 -5.18 25.79 -5.55
C SER A 28 -3.95 25.37 -4.74
N SER A 29 -3.93 24.16 -4.25
CA SER A 29 -2.80 23.58 -3.53
C SER A 29 -2.36 22.29 -4.20
N HIS A 30 -1.07 21.98 -4.15
CA HIS A 30 -0.46 20.86 -4.86
C HIS A 30 0.38 20.07 -3.88
N VAL A 31 0.16 18.77 -3.83
CA VAL A 31 0.98 17.80 -3.12
C VAL A 31 1.87 17.14 -4.17
N ILE A 32 3.17 17.05 -3.90
CA ILE A 32 4.15 16.43 -4.79
C ILE A 32 4.83 15.33 -3.99
N TYR A 33 4.74 14.10 -4.47
CA TYR A 33 5.31 12.98 -3.77
C TYR A 33 6.84 12.98 -3.82
N GLY A 34 7.45 12.71 -2.67
CA GLY A 34 8.88 12.53 -2.48
C GLY A 34 9.41 11.44 -3.41
N ARG A 35 10.72 11.50 -3.71
CA ARG A 35 11.37 10.51 -4.58
C ARG A 35 12.76 10.18 -4.09
N ALA A 36 13.13 8.90 -4.21
CA ALA A 36 14.49 8.46 -4.00
C ALA A 36 15.41 9.17 -5.01
N GLY A 37 16.42 9.88 -4.51
CA GLY A 37 17.28 10.76 -5.33
C GLY A 37 16.84 12.23 -5.36
N GLY A 38 15.74 12.57 -4.70
CA GLY A 38 15.22 13.94 -4.57
C GLY A 38 14.31 14.37 -5.71
N LEU A 39 13.73 15.56 -5.57
CA LEU A 39 12.93 16.18 -6.61
C LEU A 39 13.83 16.93 -7.60
N GLY A 40 13.40 16.98 -8.87
CA GLY A 40 14.06 17.81 -9.87
C GLY A 40 14.01 19.30 -9.51
N ALA A 41 14.94 20.08 -10.06
CA ALA A 41 14.98 21.54 -9.86
C ALA A 41 13.70 22.24 -10.35
N ASP A 42 13.07 21.66 -11.38
CA ASP A 42 11.80 22.13 -11.94
C ASP A 42 10.74 21.03 -11.86
N ILE A 43 9.54 21.40 -11.42
CA ILE A 43 8.39 20.50 -11.33
C ILE A 43 7.21 21.13 -12.06
N ALA A 44 6.72 20.45 -13.09
CA ALA A 44 5.52 20.86 -13.80
C ALA A 44 4.27 20.46 -12.99
N LEU A 45 3.65 21.40 -12.27
CA LEU A 45 2.45 21.13 -11.46
C LEU A 45 1.26 20.59 -12.26
N ALA A 46 1.22 20.84 -13.57
CA ALA A 46 0.21 20.30 -14.46
C ALA A 46 0.40 18.80 -14.79
N SER A 47 1.57 18.22 -14.50
CA SER A 47 1.84 16.80 -14.71
C SER A 47 1.50 15.92 -13.51
N LEU A 48 0.88 16.50 -12.46
CA LEU A 48 0.45 15.74 -11.29
C LEU A 48 -0.74 14.84 -11.65
N ASP A 49 -0.59 13.53 -11.48
CA ASP A 49 -1.54 12.51 -11.99
C ASP A 49 -2.01 11.51 -10.92
N GLY A 50 -1.66 11.74 -9.66
CA GLY A 50 -1.93 10.84 -8.53
C GLY A 50 -0.79 9.86 -8.25
N ARG A 51 0.15 9.61 -9.18
CA ARG A 51 1.35 8.78 -8.93
C ARG A 51 2.57 9.57 -8.50
N ASN A 52 2.55 10.88 -8.74
CA ASN A 52 3.63 11.80 -8.47
C ASN A 52 3.17 13.00 -7.62
N GLY A 53 2.00 12.86 -7.01
CA GLY A 53 1.28 13.93 -6.32
C GLY A 53 -0.05 14.27 -6.98
N PHE A 54 -0.75 15.26 -6.43
CA PHE A 54 -2.08 15.65 -6.84
C PHE A 54 -2.35 17.13 -6.56
N ARG A 55 -3.49 17.60 -7.06
CA ARG A 55 -3.94 18.99 -6.96
C ARG A 55 -5.28 19.09 -6.25
N LEU A 56 -5.40 20.09 -5.39
CA LEU A 56 -6.58 20.44 -4.60
C LEU A 56 -7.04 21.83 -5.01
N ASP A 57 -8.21 21.91 -5.62
CA ASP A 57 -8.78 23.19 -6.05
C ASP A 57 -9.78 23.72 -5.02
N GLY A 58 -9.73 25.04 -4.79
CA GLY A 58 -10.73 25.74 -4.03
C GLY A 58 -12.11 25.64 -4.68
N THR A 59 -13.14 25.55 -3.85
CA THR A 59 -14.50 25.22 -4.27
C THR A 59 -15.23 26.40 -4.91
N SER A 60 -15.09 27.60 -4.35
CA SER A 60 -15.84 28.79 -4.75
C SER A 60 -14.94 30.00 -4.94
N ALA A 61 -15.44 30.97 -5.70
CA ALA A 61 -14.71 32.19 -6.00
C ALA A 61 -14.35 32.91 -4.71
N TYR A 62 -13.11 33.37 -4.63
CA TYR A 62 -12.59 34.12 -3.48
C TYR A 62 -12.51 33.34 -2.16
N ASP A 63 -12.58 32.01 -2.18
CA ASP A 63 -12.37 31.17 -0.99
C ASP A 63 -10.93 31.27 -0.45
N LEU A 64 -9.98 31.60 -1.33
CA LEU A 64 -8.54 31.69 -1.02
C LEU A 64 -7.98 30.40 -0.40
N SER A 65 -8.42 29.24 -0.92
CA SER A 65 -7.94 27.94 -0.45
C SER A 65 -6.42 27.84 -0.56
N GLY A 66 -5.77 27.37 0.50
CA GLY A 66 -4.31 27.34 0.62
C GLY A 66 -3.70 28.61 1.23
N ALA A 67 -4.51 29.52 1.80
CA ALA A 67 -3.99 30.70 2.49
C ALA A 67 -3.28 30.37 3.81
N ALA A 68 -3.60 29.22 4.40
CA ALA A 68 -2.86 28.63 5.51
C ALA A 68 -2.68 27.14 5.23
N ILE A 69 -1.51 26.62 5.58
CA ILE A 69 -1.17 25.20 5.43
C ILE A 69 -0.55 24.67 6.71
N GLY A 70 -0.90 23.45 7.08
CA GLY A 70 -0.30 22.70 8.18
C GLY A 70 -0.12 21.25 7.78
N ALA A 71 0.81 20.55 8.43
CA ALA A 71 1.06 19.14 8.20
C ALA A 71 1.45 18.44 9.52
N GLY A 72 1.17 17.14 9.59
CA GLY A 72 1.53 16.26 10.70
C GLY A 72 0.49 15.16 10.88
N ASP A 73 0.85 14.07 11.54
CA ASP A 73 -0.08 13.00 11.94
C ASP A 73 -1.07 13.51 13.00
N ILE A 74 -2.28 13.88 12.57
CA ILE A 74 -3.36 14.43 13.40
C ILE A 74 -4.22 13.30 13.97
N ASN A 75 -4.37 12.20 13.23
CA ASN A 75 -5.28 11.11 13.58
C ASN A 75 -4.59 9.93 14.31
N GLY A 76 -3.25 9.91 14.38
CA GLY A 76 -2.43 8.90 15.05
C GLY A 76 -2.23 7.60 14.26
N ASP A 77 -2.35 7.62 12.94
CA ASP A 77 -2.20 6.43 12.08
C ASP A 77 -0.77 6.19 11.58
N GLY A 78 0.15 7.09 11.93
CA GLY A 78 1.56 7.02 11.57
C GLY A 78 1.89 7.58 10.19
N LEU A 79 0.95 8.28 9.53
CA LEU A 79 1.16 9.03 8.30
C LEU A 79 0.96 10.52 8.56
N ASP A 80 1.65 11.37 7.79
CA ASP A 80 1.43 12.81 7.91
C ASP A 80 0.11 13.21 7.24
N ASP A 81 -0.75 13.91 7.99
CA ASP A 81 -1.95 14.53 7.46
C ASP A 81 -1.67 15.96 6.99
N MET A 82 -2.63 16.55 6.29
CA MET A 82 -2.55 17.90 5.76
C MET A 82 -3.76 18.74 6.17
N VAL A 83 -3.51 20.00 6.51
CA VAL A 83 -4.56 20.98 6.79
C VAL A 83 -4.48 22.12 5.80
N VAL A 84 -5.61 22.47 5.20
CA VAL A 84 -5.76 23.57 4.24
C VAL A 84 -6.79 24.56 4.73
N GLY A 85 -6.36 25.81 4.92
CA GLY A 85 -7.24 26.92 5.28
C GLY A 85 -7.77 27.65 4.05
N ALA A 86 -9.08 27.89 4.03
CA ALA A 86 -9.78 28.74 3.07
C ALA A 86 -10.55 29.83 3.83
N PRO A 87 -9.88 30.93 4.21
CA PRO A 87 -10.47 31.97 5.07
C PRO A 87 -11.59 32.75 4.37
N GLY A 88 -11.62 32.75 3.04
CA GLY A 88 -12.68 33.38 2.27
C GLY A 88 -13.95 32.54 2.15
N ALA A 89 -13.90 31.26 2.53
CA ALA A 89 -15.00 30.33 2.33
C ALA A 89 -16.19 30.59 3.27
N ASN A 90 -17.38 30.26 2.78
CA ASN A 90 -18.64 30.46 3.50
C ASN A 90 -19.06 29.17 4.22
N GLY A 91 -18.43 28.87 5.37
CA GLY A 91 -18.76 27.68 6.16
C GLY A 91 -20.09 27.80 6.89
N SER A 92 -20.17 28.67 7.90
CA SER A 92 -21.36 28.91 8.75
C SER A 92 -21.90 30.34 8.67
N GLY A 93 -21.37 31.13 7.73
CA GLY A 93 -21.70 32.52 7.47
C GLY A 93 -20.73 33.12 6.44
N ASN A 94 -21.01 34.33 5.97
CA ASN A 94 -20.17 35.00 4.97
C ASN A 94 -18.73 35.18 5.48
N TYR A 95 -17.75 34.68 4.74
CA TYR A 95 -16.31 34.74 5.06
C TYR A 95 -15.98 34.20 6.47
N SER A 96 -16.75 33.23 6.95
CA SER A 96 -16.49 32.56 8.23
C SER A 96 -15.27 31.65 8.20
N GLY A 97 -14.80 31.30 7.01
CA GLY A 97 -13.68 30.43 6.76
C GLY A 97 -14.04 28.95 6.88
N ILE A 98 -13.29 28.12 6.15
CA ILE A 98 -13.32 26.66 6.28
C ILE A 98 -11.87 26.17 6.43
N SER A 99 -11.67 25.14 7.25
CA SER A 99 -10.43 24.36 7.28
C SER A 99 -10.75 22.94 6.82
N TYR A 100 -9.98 22.46 5.86
CA TYR A 100 -10.06 21.09 5.35
C TYR A 100 -8.92 20.29 5.95
N VAL A 101 -9.21 19.10 6.45
CA VAL A 101 -8.20 18.10 6.83
C VAL A 101 -8.22 17.02 5.76
N LEU A 102 -7.05 16.71 5.23
CA LEU A 102 -6.83 15.60 4.32
C LEU A 102 -5.96 14.62 5.08
N TYR A 103 -6.50 13.45 5.35
CA TYR A 103 -5.73 12.41 6.02
C TYR A 103 -4.71 11.81 5.05
N GLY A 104 -3.51 11.59 5.55
CA GLY A 104 -2.52 10.76 4.88
C GLY A 104 -3.12 9.40 4.63
N GLU A 105 -2.83 8.81 3.47
CA GLU A 105 -3.26 7.46 3.18
C GLU A 105 -2.09 6.74 2.53
N ARG A 106 -1.68 5.63 3.16
CA ARG A 106 -0.61 4.78 2.65
C ARG A 106 -1.03 4.35 1.26
N ASP A 107 -0.26 4.75 0.25
CA ASP A 107 -0.63 4.81 -1.17
C ASP A 107 -1.56 3.64 -1.54
N ARG A 108 -2.87 3.87 -1.39
CA ARG A 108 -3.89 2.92 -1.83
C ARG A 108 -4.09 3.27 -3.27
N VAL A 109 -3.26 2.67 -4.11
CA VAL A 109 -3.31 2.77 -5.56
C VAL A 109 -4.67 2.20 -6.04
N PHE A 110 -5.68 3.08 -5.98
CA PHE A 110 -7.03 3.15 -6.57
C PHE A 110 -8.28 2.66 -5.81
N ARG A 111 -9.18 3.64 -5.64
CA ARG A 111 -10.65 3.57 -5.71
C ARG A 111 -11.15 2.57 -6.75
N ASP A 112 -11.98 1.62 -6.35
CA ASP A 112 -13.08 1.12 -7.20
C ASP A 112 -14.35 1.89 -6.80
N GLY A 113 -15.09 2.36 -7.81
CA GLY A 113 -16.25 3.22 -7.67
C GLY A 113 -17.53 2.49 -7.29
N SER A 114 -17.53 1.75 -6.18
CA SER A 114 -18.76 1.29 -5.52
C SER A 114 -18.91 1.92 -4.12
N GLU A 115 -19.67 3.01 -4.06
CA GLU A 115 -20.32 3.49 -2.82
C GLU A 115 -21.12 2.34 -2.21
N ASP A 116 -20.97 2.01 -0.92
CA ASP A 116 -21.80 2.52 0.19
C ASP A 116 -21.38 1.76 1.49
N GLN A 117 -21.55 2.18 2.75
CA GLN A 117 -21.91 3.39 3.51
C GLN A 117 -21.50 3.11 4.96
N ASN A 118 -21.06 4.14 5.68
CA ASN A 118 -21.10 4.28 7.15
C ASN A 118 -21.00 3.01 8.02
N ILE A 119 -19.89 2.86 8.76
CA ILE A 119 -19.89 2.70 10.23
C ILE A 119 -18.46 2.90 10.75
N ASP A 120 -18.32 4.01 11.49
CA ASP A 120 -17.63 4.20 12.76
C ASP A 120 -16.10 3.98 12.90
N GLN A 121 -15.54 4.99 13.57
CA GLN A 121 -14.21 5.22 14.06
C GLN A 121 -13.84 4.21 15.16
N ARG A 122 -12.86 3.35 14.88
CA ARG A 122 -11.82 2.82 15.79
C ARG A 122 -11.18 1.63 15.11
N TYR A 123 -9.88 1.43 15.36
CA TYR A 123 -9.02 0.32 14.95
C TYR A 123 -8.20 0.57 13.67
N PRO A 124 -6.91 0.94 13.83
CA PRO A 124 -5.91 0.88 12.76
C PRO A 124 -5.38 -0.55 12.71
N ARG A 125 -6.13 -1.49 12.14
CA ARG A 125 -5.64 -2.84 11.78
C ARG A 125 -6.43 -3.31 10.57
N LEU A 126 -5.72 -3.84 9.59
CA LEU A 126 -6.27 -4.41 8.35
C LEU A 126 -7.22 -5.56 8.70
N ALA A 127 -8.50 -5.27 8.97
CA ALA A 127 -9.51 -6.29 9.21
C ALA A 127 -10.02 -6.80 7.85
N VAL A 128 -9.43 -7.88 7.36
CA VAL A 128 -9.94 -8.62 6.21
C VAL A 128 -11.32 -9.18 6.59
N ARG A 129 -12.38 -8.64 5.98
CA ARG A 129 -13.77 -9.08 6.22
C ARG A 129 -13.98 -10.51 5.69
N GLU A 130 -14.86 -11.27 6.36
CA GLU A 130 -15.13 -12.70 6.12
C GLU A 130 -15.59 -13.09 4.70
N SER A 131 -15.86 -12.11 3.82
CA SER A 131 -16.39 -12.32 2.47
C SER A 131 -15.44 -11.84 1.37
N PHE A 132 -14.15 -12.15 1.48
CA PHE A 132 -13.15 -11.73 0.51
C PHE A 132 -12.37 -12.90 -0.10
N ILE A 133 -12.00 -12.75 -1.38
CA ILE A 133 -11.48 -13.84 -2.21
C ILE A 133 -9.95 -13.91 -2.19
N GLY A 134 -9.17 -12.82 -2.05
CA GLY A 134 -7.72 -12.96 -1.86
C GLY A 134 -6.86 -11.68 -1.79
N SER A 135 -5.77 -11.72 -1.03
CA SER A 135 -4.77 -10.62 -0.97
C SER A 135 -3.56 -10.97 -1.84
N ALA A 136 -3.14 -10.06 -2.71
CA ALA A 136 -2.01 -10.29 -3.59
C ALA A 136 -0.82 -9.36 -3.28
N VAL A 137 0.38 -9.83 -3.59
CA VAL A 137 1.64 -9.12 -3.38
C VAL A 137 2.49 -9.15 -4.65
N ARG A 138 3.06 -8.00 -5.00
CA ARG A 138 4.04 -7.83 -6.06
C ARG A 138 5.41 -7.74 -5.43
N TRP A 139 6.25 -8.73 -5.68
CA TRP A 139 7.54 -8.85 -4.99
C TRP A 139 8.56 -7.82 -5.44
N GLN A 140 8.44 -7.31 -6.66
CA GLN A 140 9.39 -6.34 -7.21
C GLN A 140 9.46 -5.04 -6.40
N ASN A 141 8.32 -4.61 -5.86
CA ASN A 141 8.19 -3.33 -5.15
C ASN A 141 7.45 -3.45 -3.81
N GLY A 142 7.13 -4.67 -3.36
CA GLY A 142 6.39 -4.90 -2.13
C GLY A 142 4.93 -4.44 -2.17
N ALA A 143 4.41 -4.04 -3.33
CA ALA A 143 3.05 -3.55 -3.44
C ALA A 143 2.05 -4.65 -3.08
N THR A 144 1.07 -4.33 -2.23
CA THR A 144 0.01 -5.24 -1.85
C THR A 144 -1.33 -4.73 -2.37
N CYS A 145 -2.23 -5.64 -2.73
CA CYS A 145 -3.61 -5.31 -3.06
C CYS A 145 -4.58 -6.30 -2.41
N HIS A 146 -5.83 -5.83 -2.26
CA HIS A 146 -6.97 -6.69 -2.03
C HIS A 146 -7.64 -6.99 -3.38
N CYS A 147 -6.95 -7.73 -4.22
CA CYS A 147 -7.41 -8.06 -5.56
C CYS A 147 -6.90 -9.44 -5.98
N ASP A 148 -7.66 -10.10 -6.85
CA ASP A 148 -7.28 -11.42 -7.38
C ASP A 148 -6.59 -11.34 -8.75
N ASP A 149 -6.66 -10.20 -9.44
CA ASP A 149 -6.28 -10.08 -10.85
C ASP A 149 -4.78 -9.79 -11.03
N PRO A 150 -4.05 -10.48 -11.93
CA PRO A 150 -2.66 -10.18 -12.26
C PRO A 150 -2.47 -8.71 -12.71
N PRO A 151 -1.26 -8.11 -12.53
CA PRO A 151 0.04 -8.77 -12.44
C PRO A 151 0.64 -8.77 -11.01
N PHE A 152 0.23 -9.74 -10.18
CA PHE A 152 0.82 -9.98 -8.86
C PHE A 152 1.48 -11.36 -8.81
N ASP A 153 2.55 -11.44 -8.03
CA ASP A 153 3.47 -12.58 -8.02
C ASP A 153 3.07 -13.64 -6.96
N LEU A 154 2.38 -13.20 -5.90
CA LEU A 154 1.69 -14.07 -4.95
C LEU A 154 0.25 -13.63 -4.79
N ASN A 155 -0.66 -14.59 -4.82
CA ASN A 155 -2.04 -14.41 -4.41
C ASN A 155 -2.34 -15.34 -3.21
N LEU A 156 -2.85 -14.78 -2.12
CA LEU A 156 -3.29 -15.45 -0.90
C LEU A 156 -4.82 -15.46 -0.89
N TYR A 157 -5.46 -16.58 -1.21
CA TYR A 157 -6.89 -16.58 -1.53
C TYR A 157 -7.67 -17.68 -0.83
N ASN A 158 -8.95 -17.42 -0.57
CA ASN A 158 -9.87 -18.35 0.08
C ASN A 158 -10.43 -19.35 -0.92
N ASN A 159 -9.96 -20.60 -0.84
CA ASN A 159 -10.44 -21.69 -1.67
C ASN A 159 -11.32 -22.65 -0.85
N GLY A 160 -12.64 -22.54 -1.00
CA GLY A 160 -13.58 -23.43 -0.34
C GLY A 160 -13.46 -23.40 1.19
N GLY A 161 -13.15 -22.24 1.75
CA GLY A 161 -12.98 -22.02 3.19
C GLY A 161 -11.55 -22.20 3.69
N ASN A 162 -10.56 -22.57 2.86
CA ASN A 162 -9.17 -22.81 3.29
C ASN A 162 -8.18 -21.82 2.65
N LEU A 163 -7.07 -21.59 3.34
CA LEU A 163 -5.91 -20.87 2.83
C LEU A 163 -5.27 -21.55 1.64
N ASN A 164 -5.11 -20.82 0.54
CA ASN A 164 -4.30 -21.21 -0.61
C ASN A 164 -3.32 -20.11 -0.99
N PHE A 165 -2.20 -20.52 -1.58
CA PHE A 165 -1.18 -19.62 -2.14
C PHE A 165 -1.06 -19.84 -3.65
N PHE A 166 -0.76 -18.77 -4.38
CA PHE A 166 -0.43 -18.70 -5.81
C PHE A 166 -1.58 -19.00 -6.78
N TRP A 167 -1.63 -18.22 -7.88
CA TRP A 167 -2.48 -18.52 -9.03
C TRP A 167 -1.58 -18.92 -10.20
N PRO A 168 -1.59 -20.16 -10.73
CA PRO A 168 -0.65 -20.59 -11.77
C PRO A 168 -0.67 -19.71 -13.04
N ALA A 169 0.37 -18.91 -13.23
CA ALA A 169 0.76 -18.25 -14.47
C ALA A 169 2.18 -18.70 -14.86
N ALA A 170 2.55 -18.53 -16.13
CA ALA A 170 3.87 -18.91 -16.62
C ALA A 170 4.96 -18.02 -16.01
N GLY A 171 5.94 -18.63 -15.33
CA GLY A 171 7.01 -17.90 -14.62
C GLY A 171 6.91 -17.94 -13.09
N ILE A 172 5.94 -18.67 -12.53
CA ILE A 172 5.67 -18.66 -11.09
C ILE A 172 6.68 -19.43 -10.24
N GLU A 173 6.88 -18.79 -9.11
CA GLU A 173 7.77 -19.00 -8.00
C GLU A 173 7.17 -19.93 -6.98
N GLY A 174 7.95 -20.90 -6.53
CA GLY A 174 7.51 -21.70 -5.42
C GLY A 174 7.66 -20.96 -4.10
N GLY A 175 6.84 -21.34 -3.12
CA GLY A 175 7.10 -21.04 -1.72
C GLY A 175 8.08 -22.05 -1.13
N VAL A 176 8.92 -21.63 -0.18
CA VAL A 176 9.83 -22.53 0.54
C VAL A 176 9.01 -23.61 1.25
N ALA A 177 9.35 -24.87 1.03
CA ALA A 177 8.58 -26.00 1.48
C ALA A 177 9.45 -27.16 1.96
N VAL A 178 8.93 -27.94 2.91
CA VAL A 178 9.55 -29.19 3.38
C VAL A 178 8.48 -30.28 3.28
N GLY A 179 8.79 -31.36 2.56
CA GLY A 179 7.84 -32.45 2.35
C GLY A 179 6.57 -32.04 1.59
N GLY A 180 6.66 -31.03 0.73
CA GLY A 180 5.52 -30.51 -0.05
C GLY A 180 4.63 -29.51 0.67
N LEU A 181 4.90 -29.24 1.95
CA LEU A 181 4.18 -28.24 2.75
C LEU A 181 4.97 -26.93 2.82
N TYR A 182 4.31 -25.80 2.56
CA TYR A 182 4.92 -24.48 2.73
C TYR A 182 5.36 -24.30 4.19
N SER A 183 6.62 -23.93 4.38
CA SER A 183 7.21 -23.76 5.71
C SER A 183 6.85 -22.41 6.30
N VAL A 184 6.67 -22.36 7.62
CA VAL A 184 6.58 -21.12 8.39
C VAL A 184 7.99 -20.79 8.89
N LEU A 185 8.74 -20.02 8.11
CA LEU A 185 10.13 -19.66 8.44
C LEU A 185 10.15 -18.66 9.60
N GLN A 186 11.31 -18.59 10.27
CA GLN A 186 11.54 -17.74 11.43
C GLN A 186 12.67 -16.75 11.14
N PRO A 187 12.79 -15.65 11.93
CA PRO A 187 13.92 -14.74 11.85
C PRO A 187 15.28 -15.46 11.80
N GLY A 188 16.17 -14.99 10.93
CA GLY A 188 17.48 -15.59 10.68
C GLY A 188 17.50 -16.75 9.68
N ALA A 189 16.36 -17.26 9.21
CA ALA A 189 16.36 -18.24 8.13
C ALA A 189 16.83 -17.60 6.81
N VAL A 190 17.45 -18.42 5.96
CA VAL A 190 17.96 -17.99 4.65
C VAL A 190 17.07 -18.57 3.56
N VAL A 191 16.52 -17.69 2.71
CA VAL A 191 15.80 -18.06 1.50
C VAL A 191 16.73 -17.85 0.31
N GLY A 192 17.04 -18.92 -0.41
CA GLY A 192 18.03 -18.85 -1.47
C GLY A 192 18.10 -20.10 -2.34
N PRO A 193 19.16 -20.26 -3.15
CA PRO A 193 19.31 -21.38 -4.07
C PRO A 193 19.28 -22.77 -3.42
N ALA A 194 19.61 -22.85 -2.12
CA ALA A 194 19.61 -24.09 -1.35
C ALA A 194 18.25 -24.42 -0.71
N SER A 195 17.27 -23.51 -0.78
CA SER A 195 15.93 -23.77 -0.27
C SER A 195 15.15 -24.67 -1.23
N ASP A 196 14.37 -25.60 -0.68
CA ASP A 196 13.40 -26.38 -1.44
C ASP A 196 12.13 -25.55 -1.67
N PHE A 197 11.67 -25.47 -2.91
CA PHE A 197 10.50 -24.68 -3.29
C PHE A 197 9.40 -25.58 -3.87
N SER A 198 8.17 -25.35 -3.42
CA SER A 198 6.97 -26.03 -3.92
C SER A 198 6.12 -25.07 -4.72
N THR A 199 5.50 -25.55 -5.80
CA THR A 199 4.51 -24.81 -6.59
C THR A 199 3.10 -25.40 -6.44
N VAL A 200 2.88 -26.22 -5.41
CA VAL A 200 1.58 -26.85 -5.15
C VAL A 200 0.58 -25.77 -4.74
N GLY A 201 -0.42 -25.54 -5.58
CA GLY A 201 -1.44 -24.49 -5.40
C GLY A 201 -2.73 -24.97 -4.73
N ASP A 202 -2.68 -26.05 -3.94
CA ASP A 202 -3.85 -26.56 -3.23
C ASP A 202 -3.74 -26.36 -1.71
N SER A 203 -4.86 -26.56 -1.04
CA SER A 203 -4.99 -26.26 0.38
C SER A 203 -4.21 -27.20 1.29
N THR A 204 -3.72 -28.34 0.78
CA THR A 204 -2.89 -29.25 1.56
C THR A 204 -1.50 -28.67 1.79
N ALA A 205 -0.97 -27.91 0.82
CA ALA A 205 0.36 -27.30 0.92
C ALA A 205 0.42 -26.19 2.00
N THR A 206 -0.71 -25.58 2.35
CA THR A 206 -0.79 -24.49 3.35
C THR A 206 -1.13 -25.00 4.75
N ALA A 207 -1.09 -26.31 5.02
CA ALA A 207 -1.48 -26.86 6.33
C ALA A 207 -0.73 -26.23 7.51
N ASN A 208 0.56 -25.93 7.36
CA ASN A 208 1.37 -25.27 8.40
C ASN A 208 0.96 -23.82 8.69
N TRP A 209 0.22 -23.20 7.77
CA TRP A 209 -0.21 -21.81 7.83
C TRP A 209 -1.61 -21.66 8.42
N ARG A 210 -2.18 -22.72 8.98
CA ARG A 210 -3.52 -22.72 9.58
C ARG A 210 -3.44 -22.59 11.09
N ALA A 211 -4.55 -22.16 11.70
CA ALA A 211 -4.74 -22.13 13.15
C ALA A 211 -3.76 -21.22 13.92
N GLY A 212 -3.50 -20.01 13.40
CA GLY A 212 -2.73 -19.00 14.14
C GLY A 212 -1.26 -18.91 13.76
N ALA A 213 -0.89 -19.28 12.53
CA ALA A 213 0.51 -19.24 12.10
C ALA A 213 1.00 -17.79 12.01
N ASP A 214 2.19 -17.53 12.54
CA ASP A 214 2.87 -16.24 12.43
C ASP A 214 4.34 -16.52 12.08
N GLY A 215 4.75 -16.07 10.90
CA GLY A 215 6.12 -16.27 10.41
C GLY A 215 6.24 -15.95 8.94
N TYR A 216 7.29 -16.45 8.31
CA TYR A 216 7.70 -15.98 7.01
C TYR A 216 7.54 -17.06 5.92
N LEU A 217 6.92 -16.69 4.80
CA LEU A 217 6.90 -17.49 3.58
C LEU A 217 8.05 -17.03 2.69
N GLY A 218 9.05 -17.90 2.46
CA GLY A 218 10.09 -17.62 1.46
C GLY A 218 9.59 -17.90 0.04
N PHE A 219 10.06 -17.15 -0.96
CA PHE A 219 9.64 -17.29 -2.37
C PHE A 219 10.81 -17.03 -3.37
N ARG A 220 10.63 -17.35 -4.67
CA ARG A 220 11.65 -17.14 -5.73
C ARG A 220 11.20 -16.96 -7.21
N TYR A 221 11.51 -15.85 -7.89
CA TYR A 221 11.05 -15.56 -9.27
C TYR A 221 12.16 -15.26 -10.20
N VAL A 222 11.90 -15.55 -11.47
CA VAL A 222 12.52 -14.79 -12.54
C VAL A 222 11.96 -13.36 -12.55
N ASN A 223 12.77 -12.40 -12.10
CA ASN A 223 12.45 -10.99 -12.20
C ASN A 223 12.36 -10.59 -13.68
N ALA A 224 11.22 -10.01 -14.09
CA ALA A 224 10.96 -9.71 -15.48
C ALA A 224 11.90 -8.62 -16.05
N ASP A 225 12.41 -7.72 -15.21
CA ASP A 225 13.26 -6.61 -15.62
C ASP A 225 14.73 -7.05 -15.77
N SER A 226 15.22 -7.90 -14.86
CA SER A 226 16.62 -8.34 -14.84
C SER A 226 16.85 -9.72 -15.46
N GLY A 227 15.81 -10.54 -15.58
CA GLY A 227 15.88 -11.95 -15.97
C GLY A 227 16.52 -12.87 -14.91
N LEU A 228 16.87 -12.35 -13.73
CA LEU A 228 17.52 -13.11 -12.66
C LEU A 228 16.49 -13.79 -11.76
N VAL A 229 16.88 -14.95 -11.21
CA VAL A 229 16.13 -15.55 -10.10
C VAL A 229 16.35 -14.71 -8.84
N THR A 230 15.30 -14.05 -8.37
CA THR A 230 15.20 -13.23 -7.16
C THR A 230 14.66 -14.08 -6.04
N TYR A 231 15.18 -13.89 -4.82
CA TYR A 231 14.72 -14.55 -3.61
C TYR A 231 14.12 -13.54 -2.65
N GLY A 232 13.09 -13.93 -1.92
CA GLY A 232 12.40 -13.05 -1.00
C GLY A 232 11.68 -13.78 0.14
N TYR A 233 11.08 -12.99 1.02
CA TYR A 233 10.21 -13.47 2.09
C TYR A 233 9.00 -12.54 2.26
N ALA A 234 7.88 -13.09 2.73
CA ALA A 234 6.73 -12.34 3.21
C ALA A 234 6.41 -12.75 4.65
N HIS A 235 6.33 -11.80 5.56
CA HIS A 235 5.84 -12.01 6.93
C HIS A 235 4.33 -12.08 6.90
N ILE A 236 3.79 -13.24 7.24
CA ILE A 236 2.37 -13.57 7.14
C ILE A 236 1.87 -14.03 8.51
N ARG A 237 0.67 -13.58 8.88
CA ARG A 237 -0.05 -14.03 10.06
C ARG A 237 -1.44 -14.53 9.70
N SER A 238 -1.76 -15.77 9.99
CA SER A 238 -3.13 -16.30 9.93
C SER A 238 -3.75 -16.35 11.32
N THR A 239 -5.08 -16.20 11.43
CA THR A 239 -5.73 -16.10 12.75
C THR A 239 -6.85 -17.10 13.00
N ALA A 240 -7.28 -17.88 12.00
CA ALA A 240 -8.32 -18.91 12.21
C ALA A 240 -7.91 -20.33 11.74
N PRO A 241 -8.69 -21.36 12.13
CA PRO A 241 -8.37 -22.77 11.87
C PRO A 241 -8.21 -23.16 10.41
N THR A 242 -8.70 -22.33 9.50
CA THR A 242 -8.59 -22.55 8.06
C THR A 242 -7.42 -21.82 7.42
N GLY A 243 -6.70 -21.01 8.20
CA GLY A 243 -5.66 -20.10 7.72
C GLY A 243 -6.18 -18.73 7.28
N PHE A 244 -7.50 -18.50 7.33
CA PHE A 244 -8.12 -17.19 7.10
C PHE A 244 -8.91 -16.71 8.31
N PRO A 245 -8.90 -15.40 8.64
CA PRO A 245 -8.27 -14.32 7.89
C PRO A 245 -6.74 -14.33 8.02
N ILE A 246 -6.09 -13.62 7.09
CA ILE A 246 -4.64 -13.55 6.97
C ILE A 246 -4.18 -12.09 6.85
N GLU A 247 -3.04 -11.77 7.43
CA GLU A 247 -2.38 -10.47 7.38
C GLU A 247 -0.99 -10.64 6.74
N VAL A 248 -0.63 -9.75 5.82
CA VAL A 248 0.76 -9.59 5.35
C VAL A 248 1.34 -8.39 6.07
N LEU A 249 2.42 -8.60 6.82
CA LEU A 249 2.99 -7.63 7.75
C LEU A 249 4.23 -6.94 7.18
N ASP A 250 5.06 -7.66 6.42
CA ASP A 250 6.29 -7.17 5.81
C ASP A 250 6.69 -8.05 4.61
N VAL A 251 7.46 -7.49 3.68
CA VAL A 251 8.00 -8.20 2.51
C VAL A 251 9.42 -7.73 2.25
N GLY A 252 10.35 -8.67 2.08
CA GLY A 252 11.73 -8.39 1.71
C GLY A 252 12.16 -9.17 0.48
N VAL A 253 12.90 -8.53 -0.42
CA VAL A 253 13.45 -9.15 -1.63
C VAL A 253 14.91 -8.78 -1.87
N ASN A 254 15.64 -9.70 -2.50
CA ASN A 254 16.99 -9.45 -2.99
C ASN A 254 17.04 -9.47 -4.52
N LEU A 255 16.93 -8.29 -5.13
CA LEU A 255 16.90 -8.10 -6.60
C LEU A 255 18.22 -8.44 -7.31
N THR A 256 19.30 -8.70 -6.56
CA THR A 256 20.61 -9.09 -7.14
C THR A 256 20.71 -10.58 -7.47
N GLY A 257 19.68 -11.35 -7.11
CA GLY A 257 19.63 -12.81 -7.26
C GLY A 257 20.45 -13.60 -6.24
N GLN A 258 20.97 -12.92 -5.22
CA GLN A 258 21.55 -13.57 -4.05
C GLN A 258 20.46 -14.01 -3.07
N ALA A 259 20.81 -14.94 -2.18
CA ALA A 259 19.94 -15.32 -1.08
C ALA A 259 19.58 -14.12 -0.19
N VAL A 260 18.44 -14.22 0.50
CA VAL A 260 17.99 -13.24 1.49
C VAL A 260 17.93 -13.90 2.87
N THR A 261 18.39 -13.19 3.89
CA THR A 261 18.24 -13.59 5.29
C THR A 261 17.09 -12.83 5.90
N ILE A 262 16.18 -13.54 6.55
CA ILE A 262 15.05 -12.92 7.25
C ILE A 262 15.60 -12.09 8.42
N PRO A 263 15.23 -10.80 8.53
CA PRO A 263 15.74 -9.92 9.57
C PRO A 263 15.35 -10.43 10.96
N SER A 264 16.22 -10.18 11.93
CA SER A 264 15.87 -10.31 13.33
C SER A 264 15.09 -9.07 13.78
N PRO A 265 14.04 -9.21 14.61
CA PRO A 265 13.26 -8.09 15.13
C PRO A 265 14.09 -7.13 15.98
#